data_AF-A0A0U5AY54-F1
#
_entry.id   AF-A0A0U5AY54-F1
#
_cell.length_a   1.000
_cell.length_b   1.000
_cell.length_c   1.000
_cell.angle_alpha   90.00
_cell.angle_beta   90.00
_cell.angle_gamma   90.00
#
_symmetry.space_group_name_H-M   'P 1'
#
loop_
_entity.id
_entity.type
_entity.pdbx_description
1 polymer ?
#
loop_
_entity_poly.entity_id
_entity_poly.type
_entity_poly.pdbx_seq_one_letter_code
_entity_poly.pdbx_strand_id
1 'polypeptide(L)' 'MEKKEKQEEKLYCEKYKEWVLVEIGCKHPKEYCQFRKQCLLHFKSRFKDF' A
#
# COMPACT_ATOMS: atom_id res chain seq x y z
N MET A 1 18.19 12.78 -19.21
CA MET A 1 17.88 12.31 -17.84
C MET A 1 16.38 12.45 -17.65
N GLU A 2 15.63 11.40 -17.98
CA GLU A 2 14.18 11.37 -17.81
C GLU A 2 13.88 11.30 -16.32
N LYS A 3 13.44 12.42 -15.75
CA LYS A 3 12.88 12.46 -14.40
C LYS A 3 11.56 11.68 -14.48
N LYS A 4 11.59 10.39 -14.16
CA LYS A 4 10.37 9.61 -13.92
C LYS A 4 9.61 10.30 -12.80
N GLU A 5 8.59 11.08 -13.17
CA GLU A 5 7.58 11.56 -12.25
C GLU A 5 7.07 10.34 -11.50
N LYS A 6 7.45 10.23 -10.23
CA LYS A 6 7.00 9.18 -9.32
C LYS A 6 5.50 9.46 -9.17
N GLN A 7 4.68 8.87 -10.04
CA GLN A 7 3.23 8.92 -9.90
C GLN A 7 2.94 8.40 -8.50
N GLU A 8 2.46 9.29 -7.64
CA GLU A 8 2.01 8.98 -6.30
C GLU A 8 0.76 8.10 -6.40
N GLU A 9 0.97 6.83 -6.73
CA GLU A 9 -0.08 5.83 -6.81
C GLU A 9 -0.69 5.71 -5.41
N LYS A 10 -1.97 6.04 -5.28
CA LYS A 10 -2.73 5.93 -4.04
C LYS A 10 -3.69 4.76 -4.16
N LEU A 11 -3.71 3.91 -3.14
CA LEU A 11 -4.69 2.83 -3.02
C LEU A 11 -5.63 3.11 -1.85
N TYR A 12 -6.89 2.76 -2.03
CA TYR A 12 -7.89 2.88 -1.00
C TYR A 12 -7.80 1.72 -0.01
N CYS A 13 -7.79 2.03 1.28
CA CYS A 13 -7.86 1.04 2.35
C CYS A 13 -9.29 0.93 2.84
N GLU A 14 -9.98 -0.18 2.53
CA GLU A 14 -11.38 -0.37 2.95
C GLU A 14 -11.57 -0.50 4.46
N LYS A 15 -10.56 -0.98 5.20
CA LYS A 15 -10.64 -1.12 6.66
C LYS A 15 -10.75 0.23 7.36
N TYR A 16 -9.91 1.20 6.98
CA TYR A 16 -9.85 2.54 7.60
C TYR A 16 -10.52 3.62 6.75
N LYS A 17 -11.05 3.24 5.58
CA LYS A 17 -11.71 4.13 4.61
C LYS A 17 -10.85 5.33 4.20
N GLU A 18 -9.54 5.13 4.07
CA GLU A 18 -8.56 6.17 3.75
C GLU A 18 -7.78 5.86 2.46
N TRP A 19 -7.30 6.92 1.80
CA TRP A 19 -6.35 6.79 0.69
C TRP A 19 -4.93 6.73 1.23
N VAL A 20 -4.19 5.70 0.85
CA VAL A 20 -2.82 5.45 1.29
C VAL A 20 -1.90 5.48 0.10
N LEU A 21 -0.79 6.21 0.23
CA LEU A 21 0.28 6.18 -0.75
C LEU A 21 0.89 4.79 -0.81
N VAL A 22 0.93 4.24 -2.01
CA VAL A 22 1.44 2.89 -2.26
C VAL A 22 2.91 2.76 -1.86
N GLU A 23 3.68 3.84 -2.01
CA GLU A 23 5.08 3.88 -1.60
C GLU A 23 5.27 3.69 -0.10
N ILE A 24 4.35 4.23 0.72
CA ILE A 24 4.35 4.13 2.18
C ILE A 24 3.85 2.75 2.61
N GLY A 25 2.91 2.16 1.86
CA GLY A 25 2.30 0.88 2.18
C GLY A 25 1.27 0.97 3.32
N CYS A 26 0.81 -0.17 3.82
CA CYS A 26 -0.17 -0.21 4.90
C CYS A 26 0.44 0.30 6.22
N LYS A 27 -0.14 1.36 6.82
CA LYS A 27 0.31 1.94 8.10
C LYS A 27 0.11 1.02 9.31
N HIS A 28 -0.79 0.03 9.19
CA HIS A 28 -1.18 -0.87 10.28
C HIS A 28 -0.86 -2.34 9.94
N PRO A 29 0.40 -2.70 9.65
CA PRO A 29 0.74 -4.04 9.17
C PRO A 29 0.60 -5.12 10.26
N LYS A 30 0.65 -4.73 11.54
CA LYS A 30 0.54 -5.62 12.71
C LYS A 30 -0.90 -5.84 13.16
N GLU A 31 -1.83 -4.99 12.75
CA GLU A 31 -3.24 -5.18 13.07
C GLU A 31 -3.86 -6.26 12.19
N TYR A 32 -4.82 -6.98 12.78
CA TYR A 32 -5.66 -7.87 11.99
C TYR A 32 -6.48 -7.05 10.99
N CYS A 33 -6.42 -7.44 9.72
CA CYS A 33 -7.25 -6.90 8.66
C CYS A 33 -7.96 -8.06 7.97
N GLN A 34 -9.29 -8.06 7.96
CA GLN A 34 -10.07 -9.10 7.30
C GLN A 34 -9.74 -9.20 5.79
N PHE A 35 -9.35 -8.07 5.18
CA PHE A 35 -8.93 -7.99 3.79
C PHE A 35 -7.43 -8.25 3.59
N ARG A 36 -6.65 -8.66 4.61
CA ARG A 36 -5.18 -8.80 4.51
C ARG A 36 -4.72 -9.70 3.36
N LYS A 37 -5.49 -10.75 3.05
CA LYS A 37 -5.23 -11.69 1.95
C LYS A 37 -5.52 -11.11 0.56
N GLN A 38 -6.23 -9.99 0.46
CA GLN A 38 -6.56 -9.27 -0.77
C GLN A 38 -5.99 -7.84 -0.78
N CYS A 39 -5.33 -7.43 0.30
CA CYS A 39 -4.85 -6.06 0.50
C CYS A 39 -3.57 -5.83 -0.30
N LEU A 40 -3.70 -5.18 -1.45
CA LEU A 40 -2.58 -4.83 -2.33
C LEU A 40 -1.50 -3.99 -1.61
N LEU A 41 -1.89 -3.12 -0.67
CA LEU A 41 -0.96 -2.36 0.17
C LEU A 41 -0.13 -3.28 1.08
N HIS A 42 -0.72 -4.34 1.62
CA HIS A 42 0.00 -5.34 2.43
C HIS A 42 0.94 -6.17 1.57
N PHE A 43 0.48 -6.61 0.39
CA PHE A 43 1.32 -7.33 -0.57
C PHE A 43 2.50 -6.47 -1.02
N LYS A 44 2.29 -5.27 -1.57
CA LYS A 44 3.41 -4.40 -1.97
C LYS A 44 4.37 -4.12 -0.82
N SER A 45 3.88 -3.88 0.40
CA SER A 45 4.75 -3.68 1.56
C SER A 45 5.59 -4.91 1.92
N ARG A 46 5.09 -6.13 1.66
CA ARG A 46 5.79 -7.39 1.95
C ARG A 46 6.72 -7.82 0.81
N PHE A 47 6.41 -7.44 -0.42
CA PHE A 47 7.11 -7.83 -1.64
C PHE A 47 7.99 -6.72 -2.22
N LYS A 48 8.25 -5.62 -1.49
CA LYS A 48 9.11 -4.50 -1.92
C LYS A 48 10.61 -4.87 -2.05
N ASP A 49 10.97 -6.13 -1.83
CA ASP A 49 12.33 -6.66 -1.72
C ASP A 49 12.66 -7.72 -2.80
N PHE A 50 12.05 -7.64 -3.98
CA PHE A 50 12.42 -8.46 -5.14
C PHE A 50 12.60 -7.60 -6.39
#